data_AF-A0A1U7NTY4-F1
#
_entry.id   AF-A0A1U7NTY4-F1
#
_cell.length_a   1.000
_cell.length_b   1.000
_cell.length_c   1.000
_cell.angle_alpha   90.00
_cell.angle_beta   90.00
_cell.angle_gamma   90.00
#
_symmetry.space_group_name_H-M   'P 1'
#
loop_
_entity.id
_entity.type
_entity.pdbx_description
1 polymer ?
#
loop_
_entity_poly.entity_id
_entity_poly.type
_entity_poly.pdbx_seq_one_letter_code
_entity_poly.pdbx_strand_id
1 'polypeptide(L)'
;MTRKLPQDAAIFFAQTPHRATGLSAGAQRVLTELRSKGTLSAAQARAILGADPAPALDELCARLFALRLQGHGWAGRAAAYQPTPHGPPPRNDQIAHVCAALGEQSWTLAAAARRAQLSPGQLLEVVRTLQQRGAAHAAVVGATVAVRIFAGASPPAVAGYGTCQNVTSPHKSARPSSAPSLPCAAD
;
A
#
# COMPACT_ATOMS: atom_id res chain seq x y z
N MET A 1 -3.43 23.51 3.00
CA MET A 1 -3.14 23.13 4.39
C MET A 1 -3.24 21.62 4.55
N THR A 2 -2.12 20.91 4.53
CA THR A 2 -2.06 19.44 4.64
C THR A 2 -1.91 19.08 6.11
N ARG A 3 -3.03 18.86 6.82
CA ARG A 3 -2.96 18.49 8.25
C ARG A 3 -2.43 17.05 8.38
N LYS A 4 -1.21 16.94 8.91
CA LYS A 4 -0.65 15.71 9.49
C LYS A 4 -1.61 15.25 10.59
N LEU A 5 -1.92 13.95 10.67
CA LEU A 5 -2.71 13.45 11.81
C LEU A 5 -1.98 13.77 13.12
N PRO A 6 -2.69 14.16 14.19
CA PRO A 6 -2.09 14.34 15.51
C PRO A 6 -1.39 13.05 15.96
N GLN A 7 -0.35 13.20 16.81
CA GLN A 7 0.48 12.10 17.31
C GLN A 7 -0.31 10.95 17.96
N ASP A 8 -1.54 11.19 18.42
CA ASP A 8 -2.45 10.16 18.95
C ASP A 8 -2.73 9.01 17.97
N ALA A 9 -2.69 9.26 16.66
CA ALA A 9 -2.86 8.20 15.66
C ALA A 9 -1.78 7.11 15.77
N ALA A 10 -0.56 7.45 16.21
CA ALA A 10 0.54 6.51 16.36
C ALA A 10 0.27 5.46 17.46
N ILE A 11 -0.54 5.80 18.47
CA ILE A 11 -0.96 4.89 19.54
C ILE A 11 -1.93 3.83 18.99
N PHE A 12 -2.83 4.22 18.09
CA PHE A 12 -3.76 3.28 17.44
C PHE A 12 -3.03 2.22 16.61
N PHE A 13 -1.95 2.59 15.92
CA PHE A 13 -1.14 1.66 15.13
C PHE A 13 -0.31 0.68 15.99
N ALA A 14 -0.05 1.02 17.27
CA ALA A 14 0.72 0.17 18.17
C ALA A 14 -0.13 -0.92 18.85
N GLN A 15 -1.46 -0.78 18.85
CA GLN A 15 -2.38 -1.68 19.57
C GLN A 15 -3.04 -2.74 18.70
N THR A 16 -2.86 -2.72 17.38
CA THR A 16 -3.42 -3.72 16.47
C THR A 16 -2.47 -4.92 16.33
N PRO A 17 -2.83 -6.12 16.84
CA PRO A 17 -1.98 -7.30 16.71
C PRO A 17 -1.77 -7.67 15.23
N HIS A 18 -0.53 -7.50 14.79
CA HIS A 18 0.01 -8.11 13.57
C HIS A 18 -0.04 -9.64 13.74
N ARG A 19 -0.97 -10.36 13.06
CA ARG A 19 -0.76 -11.74 12.51
C ARG A 19 -2.00 -12.57 12.16
N ALA A 20 -3.24 -12.11 12.26
CA ALA A 20 -4.35 -12.90 11.73
C ALA A 20 -4.38 -12.77 10.19
N THR A 21 -3.92 -13.78 9.43
CA THR A 21 -3.84 -13.76 7.96
C THR A 21 -5.21 -13.87 7.26
N GLY A 22 -6.30 -14.08 7.99
CA GLY A 22 -7.67 -14.17 7.46
C GLY A 22 -8.64 -13.22 8.14
N LEU A 23 -9.72 -12.86 7.45
CA LEU A 23 -10.83 -12.09 8.04
C LEU A 23 -11.54 -12.93 9.12
N SER A 24 -12.06 -12.28 10.16
CA SER A 24 -12.97 -12.97 11.08
C SER A 24 -14.18 -13.54 10.32
N ALA A 25 -14.79 -14.61 10.84
CA ALA A 25 -15.98 -15.21 10.22
C ALA A 25 -17.13 -14.19 10.06
N GLY A 26 -17.28 -13.28 11.03
CA GLY A 26 -18.25 -12.18 10.96
C GLY A 26 -17.93 -11.19 9.84
N ALA A 27 -16.69 -10.72 9.76
CA ALA A 27 -16.24 -9.84 8.68
C ALA A 27 -16.39 -10.50 7.30
N GLN A 28 -16.06 -11.78 7.18
CA GLN A 28 -16.22 -12.53 5.93
C GLN A 28 -17.69 -12.62 5.48
N ARG A 29 -18.62 -12.91 6.40
CA ARG A 29 -20.06 -12.94 6.10
C ARG A 29 -20.58 -11.57 5.63
N VAL A 30 -20.19 -10.50 6.33
CA VAL A 30 -20.56 -9.13 5.94
C VAL A 30 -19.96 -8.77 4.59
N LEU A 31 -18.70 -9.15 4.30
CA LEU A 31 -18.05 -8.88 3.02
C LEU A 31 -18.76 -9.57 1.84
N THR A 32 -19.19 -10.82 2.02
CA THR A 32 -19.96 -11.55 1.00
C THR A 32 -21.25 -10.81 0.66
N GLU A 33 -22.02 -10.41 1.67
CA GLU A 33 -23.25 -9.63 1.49
C GLU A 33 -22.99 -8.24 0.91
N LEU A 34 -21.88 -7.61 1.28
CA LEU A 34 -21.50 -6.29 0.78
C LEU A 34 -21.15 -6.35 -0.71
N ARG A 35 -20.49 -7.42 -1.16
CA ARG A 35 -20.16 -7.64 -2.57
C ARG A 35 -21.38 -7.94 -3.42
N SER A 36 -22.38 -8.65 -2.88
CA SER A 36 -23.61 -8.95 -3.62
C SER A 36 -24.53 -7.73 -3.75
N LYS A 37 -24.65 -6.93 -2.68
CA LYS A 37 -25.57 -5.77 -2.63
C LYS A 37 -24.95 -4.46 -3.09
N GLY A 38 -23.63 -4.39 -3.16
CA GLY A 38 -22.87 -3.17 -3.49
C GLY A 38 -22.82 -2.13 -2.38
N THR A 39 -23.84 -2.01 -1.53
CA THR A 39 -23.79 -1.19 -0.31
C THR A 39 -24.54 -1.83 0.85
N LEU A 40 -24.09 -1.57 2.08
CA LEU A 40 -24.76 -2.02 3.31
C LEU A 40 -24.73 -0.94 4.38
N SER A 41 -25.80 -0.79 5.14
CA SER A 41 -25.80 0.01 6.38
C SER A 41 -25.35 -0.81 7.58
N ALA A 42 -24.97 -0.14 8.67
CA ALA A 42 -24.67 -0.81 9.94
C ALA A 42 -25.86 -1.64 10.46
N ALA A 43 -27.09 -1.17 10.26
CA ALA A 43 -28.30 -1.92 10.66
C ALA A 43 -28.47 -3.22 9.87
N GLN A 44 -28.18 -3.20 8.57
CA GLN A 44 -28.21 -4.41 7.73
C GLN A 44 -27.09 -5.39 8.14
N ALA A 45 -25.88 -4.89 8.43
CA ALA A 45 -24.80 -5.72 8.96
C ALA A 45 -25.16 -6.38 10.30
N ARG A 46 -25.84 -5.65 11.21
CA ARG A 46 -26.37 -6.21 12.46
C ARG A 46 -27.38 -7.32 12.21
N ALA A 47 -28.30 -7.14 11.26
CA ALA A 47 -29.28 -8.15 10.90
C ALA A 47 -28.62 -9.43 10.33
N ILE A 48 -27.54 -9.30 9.58
CA ILE A 48 -26.77 -10.45 9.04
C ILE A 48 -26.06 -11.21 10.17
N LEU A 49 -25.48 -10.50 11.13
CA LEU A 49 -24.65 -11.07 12.18
C LEU A 49 -25.45 -11.54 13.41
N GLY A 50 -26.62 -10.95 13.68
CA GLY A 50 -27.39 -11.18 14.90
C GLY A 50 -26.72 -10.61 16.17
N ALA A 51 -25.67 -9.80 16.01
CA ALA A 51 -24.87 -9.23 17.09
C ALA A 51 -24.36 -7.84 16.70
N ASP A 52 -23.56 -7.20 17.57
CA ASP A 52 -22.98 -5.90 17.26
C ASP A 52 -22.04 -5.97 16.04
N PRO A 53 -22.32 -5.23 14.95
CA PRO A 53 -21.54 -5.34 13.72
C PRO A 53 -20.26 -4.51 13.72
N ALA A 54 -20.05 -3.64 14.71
CA ALA A 54 -18.93 -2.69 14.72
C ALA A 54 -17.55 -3.37 14.56
N PRO A 55 -17.21 -4.45 15.29
CA PRO A 55 -15.91 -5.09 15.14
C PRO A 55 -15.66 -5.64 13.74
N ALA A 56 -16.68 -6.24 13.12
CA ALA A 56 -16.59 -6.79 11.77
C ALA A 56 -16.44 -5.68 10.72
N LEU A 57 -17.18 -4.58 10.86
CA LEU A 57 -17.09 -3.42 9.97
C LEU A 57 -15.76 -2.69 10.10
N ASP A 58 -15.28 -2.50 11.33
CA ASP A 58 -13.98 -1.88 11.60
C ASP A 58 -12.84 -2.73 11.06
N GLU A 59 -12.91 -4.06 11.19
CA GLU A 59 -11.97 -4.98 10.57
C GLU A 59 -11.96 -4.85 9.04
N LEU A 60 -13.14 -4.84 8.40
CA LEU A 60 -13.23 -4.66 6.95
C LEU A 60 -12.68 -3.32 6.47
N CYS A 61 -12.88 -2.25 7.23
CA CYS A 61 -12.33 -0.93 6.92
C CYS A 61 -10.82 -0.85 7.17
N ALA A 62 -10.31 -1.39 8.28
CA ALA A 62 -8.88 -1.44 8.58
C ALA A 62 -8.10 -2.27 7.55
N ARG A 63 -8.73 -3.31 7.01
CA ARG A 63 -8.15 -4.15 5.95
C ARG A 63 -8.47 -3.66 4.54
N LEU A 64 -9.07 -2.48 4.42
CA LEU A 64 -9.38 -1.85 3.14
C LEU A 64 -10.25 -2.74 2.23
N PHE A 65 -11.09 -3.61 2.78
CA PHE A 65 -12.09 -4.37 2.01
C PHE A 65 -13.38 -3.57 1.85
N ALA A 66 -13.69 -2.68 2.79
CA ALA A 66 -14.84 -1.79 2.74
C ALA A 66 -14.47 -0.34 3.03
N LEU A 67 -15.18 0.60 2.43
CA LEU A 67 -15.09 2.03 2.74
C LEU A 67 -16.41 2.48 3.36
N ARG A 68 -16.31 3.30 4.40
CA ARG A 68 -17.47 3.97 4.99
C ARG A 68 -17.82 5.20 4.14
N LEU A 69 -19.03 5.20 3.58
CA LEU A 69 -19.63 6.36 2.94
C LEU A 69 -20.14 7.30 4.02
N GLN A 70 -19.63 8.53 4.03
CA GLN A 70 -20.22 9.58 4.87
C GLN A 70 -21.55 9.99 4.25
N GLY A 71 -22.64 9.82 4.99
CA GLY A 71 -23.91 10.42 4.62
C GLY A 71 -23.77 11.94 4.71
N HIS A 72 -23.79 12.63 3.56
CA HIS A 72 -23.98 14.07 3.55
C HIS A 72 -25.45 14.38 3.84
N GLY A 73 -25.73 14.86 5.04
CA GLY A 73 -27.02 15.45 5.36
C GLY A 73 -27.26 15.56 6.86
N TRP A 74 -27.79 16.71 7.28
CA TRP A 74 -28.28 17.02 8.62
C TRP A 74 -29.40 16.09 9.15
N ALA A 75 -29.76 15.04 8.41
CA ALA A 75 -30.80 14.09 8.74
C ALA A 75 -30.22 12.68 8.94
N GLY A 76 -29.31 12.51 9.90
CA GLY A 76 -29.01 11.23 10.58
C GLY A 76 -28.88 9.96 9.73
N ARG A 77 -28.52 10.04 8.44
CA ARG A 77 -28.47 8.88 7.56
C ARG A 77 -27.40 7.94 8.09
N ALA A 78 -27.83 6.75 8.50
CA ALA A 78 -26.96 5.70 9.00
C ALA A 78 -25.78 5.52 8.04
N ALA A 79 -24.57 5.44 8.58
CA ALA A 79 -23.38 5.23 7.77
C ALA A 79 -23.56 3.99 6.89
N ALA A 80 -23.37 4.19 5.59
CA ALA A 80 -23.34 3.12 4.61
C ALA A 80 -21.90 2.71 4.37
N TYR A 81 -21.72 1.45 3.98
CA TYR A 81 -20.46 0.84 3.64
C TYR A 81 -20.57 0.36 2.21
N GLN A 82 -19.48 0.50 1.46
CA GLN A 82 -19.36 0.00 0.10
C GLN A 82 -18.12 -0.89 0.01
N PRO A 83 -18.10 -1.92 -0.84
CA PRO A 83 -16.90 -2.67 -1.11
C PRO A 83 -15.89 -1.71 -1.73
N THR A 84 -14.65 -1.85 -1.31
CA THR A 84 -13.57 -1.05 -1.87
C THR A 84 -13.32 -1.53 -3.30
N PRO A 85 -13.27 -0.62 -4.29
CA PRO A 85 -13.05 -1.01 -5.68
C PRO A 85 -11.77 -1.83 -5.82
N HIS A 86 -11.80 -2.85 -6.66
CA HIS A 86 -10.63 -3.63 -7.03
C HIS A 86 -10.08 -3.07 -8.34
N GLY A 87 -8.90 -2.45 -8.26
CA GLY A 87 -8.15 -2.00 -9.42
C GLY A 87 -7.18 -3.07 -9.93
N PRO A 88 -6.51 -2.82 -11.06
CA PRO A 88 -5.36 -3.63 -11.45
C PRO A 88 -4.27 -3.53 -10.36
N PRO A 89 -3.46 -4.59 -10.18
CA PRO A 89 -2.35 -4.54 -9.23
C PRO A 89 -1.40 -3.38 -9.57
N PRO A 90 -0.88 -2.67 -8.56
CA PRO A 90 -0.04 -1.51 -8.77
C PRO A 90 1.32 -1.93 -9.33
N ARG A 91 1.89 -1.07 -10.16
CA ARG A 91 3.25 -1.28 -10.69
C ARG A 91 4.32 -0.98 -9.62
N ASN A 92 5.51 -1.56 -9.78
CA ASN A 92 6.59 -1.40 -8.80
C ASN A 92 7.07 0.06 -8.65
N ASP A 93 7.11 0.82 -9.74
CA ASP A 93 7.41 2.26 -9.73
C ASP A 93 6.38 3.06 -8.94
N GLN A 94 5.09 2.71 -9.05
CA GLN A 94 4.02 3.33 -8.26
C GLN A 94 4.18 3.04 -6.77
N ILE A 95 4.55 1.82 -6.40
CA ILE A 95 4.81 1.43 -5.01
C ILE A 95 5.99 2.25 -4.46
N ALA A 96 7.10 2.32 -5.20
CA ALA A 96 8.28 3.09 -4.80
C ALA A 96 7.96 4.59 -4.62
N HIS A 97 7.22 5.16 -5.56
CA HIS A 97 6.76 6.55 -5.49
C HIS A 97 5.91 6.82 -4.24
N VAL A 98 4.95 5.96 -3.93
CA VAL A 98 4.11 6.11 -2.73
C VAL A 98 4.93 6.01 -1.44
N CYS A 99 5.88 5.05 -1.37
CA CYS A 99 6.77 4.92 -0.22
C CYS A 99 7.63 6.19 -0.04
N ALA A 100 8.17 6.75 -1.12
CA ALA A 100 8.95 7.99 -1.09
C ALA A 100 8.08 9.21 -0.72
N ALA A 101 6.88 9.32 -1.27
CA ALA A 101 6.00 10.47 -1.09
C ALA A 101 5.40 10.56 0.32
N LEU A 102 5.03 9.42 0.91
CA LEU A 102 4.38 9.34 2.22
C LEU A 102 5.38 9.15 3.37
N GLY A 103 6.50 8.47 3.11
CA GLY A 103 7.49 8.10 4.12
C GLY A 103 6.87 7.30 5.27
N GLU A 104 7.50 7.34 6.44
CA GLU A 104 7.02 6.64 7.65
C GLU A 104 5.89 7.36 8.41
N GLN A 105 5.27 8.36 7.78
CA GLN A 105 4.26 9.20 8.43
C GLN A 105 2.87 8.57 8.32
N SER A 106 2.00 8.93 9.26
CA SER A 106 0.58 8.55 9.24
C SER A 106 -0.24 9.58 8.47
N TRP A 107 -1.07 9.10 7.55
CA TRP A 107 -1.91 9.93 6.68
C TRP A 107 -3.34 9.40 6.66
N THR A 108 -4.35 10.27 6.52
CA THR A 108 -5.67 9.78 6.12
C THR A 108 -5.60 9.31 4.67
N LEU A 109 -6.41 8.33 4.27
CA LEU A 109 -6.41 7.82 2.89
C LEU A 109 -6.55 8.94 1.85
N ALA A 110 -7.45 9.90 2.08
CA ALA A 110 -7.65 11.05 1.20
C ALA A 110 -6.44 12.02 1.17
N ALA A 111 -5.78 12.24 2.31
CA ALA A 111 -4.59 13.09 2.36
C ALA A 111 -3.39 12.41 1.68
N ALA A 112 -3.22 11.10 1.90
CA ALA A 112 -2.21 10.29 1.25
C ALA A 112 -2.38 10.30 -0.27
N ALA A 113 -3.62 10.17 -0.78
CA ALA A 113 -3.88 10.14 -2.22
C ALA A 113 -3.45 11.45 -2.88
N ARG A 114 -3.79 12.59 -2.25
CA ARG A 114 -3.35 13.92 -2.69
C ARG A 114 -1.84 14.09 -2.63
N ARG A 115 -1.20 13.60 -1.56
CA ARG A 115 0.25 13.72 -1.38
C ARG A 115 1.03 12.90 -2.41
N ALA A 116 0.55 11.70 -2.73
CA ALA A 116 1.13 10.81 -3.73
C ALA A 116 0.70 11.16 -5.17
N GLN A 117 -0.22 12.11 -5.36
CA GLN A 117 -0.81 12.47 -6.66
C GLN A 117 -1.45 11.26 -7.38
N LEU A 118 -2.10 10.38 -6.62
CA LEU A 118 -2.80 9.21 -7.13
C LEU A 118 -4.31 9.35 -6.92
N SER A 119 -5.09 8.65 -7.74
CA SER A 119 -6.51 8.49 -7.43
C SER A 119 -6.69 7.68 -6.14
N PRO A 120 -7.77 7.88 -5.37
CA PRO A 120 -8.02 7.10 -4.15
C PRO A 120 -8.01 5.59 -4.39
N GLY A 121 -8.55 5.13 -5.53
CA GLY A 121 -8.54 3.73 -5.93
C GLY A 121 -7.13 3.17 -6.19
N GLN A 122 -6.27 3.94 -6.88
CA GLN A 122 -4.88 3.54 -7.11
C GLN A 122 -4.09 3.45 -5.80
N LEU A 123 -4.25 4.44 -4.92
CA LEU A 123 -3.58 4.40 -3.62
C LEU A 123 -4.06 3.21 -2.78
N LEU A 124 -5.35 2.88 -2.80
CA LEU A 124 -5.91 1.73 -2.10
C LEU A 124 -5.23 0.42 -2.51
N GLU A 125 -5.02 0.20 -3.81
CA GLU A 125 -4.33 -0.99 -4.30
C GLU A 125 -2.86 -1.03 -3.88
N VAL A 126 -2.17 0.12 -3.89
CA VAL A 126 -0.80 0.21 -3.37
C VAL A 126 -0.74 -0.13 -1.89
N VAL A 127 -1.61 0.46 -1.07
CA VAL A 127 -1.61 0.22 0.38
C VAL A 127 -1.98 -1.23 0.69
N ARG A 128 -2.95 -1.82 -0.01
CA ARG A 128 -3.28 -3.26 0.14
C ARG A 128 -2.09 -4.15 -0.19
N THR A 129 -1.40 -3.87 -1.31
CA THR A 129 -0.20 -4.62 -1.71
C THR A 129 0.90 -4.51 -0.65
N LEU A 130 1.09 -3.32 -0.07
CA LEU A 130 2.05 -3.11 1.01
C LEU A 130 1.62 -3.78 2.32
N GLN A 131 0.32 -3.79 2.66
CA GLN A 131 -0.21 -4.51 3.82
C GLN A 131 0.03 -6.02 3.73
N GLN A 132 -0.17 -6.62 2.55
CA GLN A 132 0.12 -8.03 2.30
C GLN A 132 1.60 -8.37 2.50
N ARG A 133 2.49 -7.40 2.22
CA ARG A 133 3.94 -7.51 2.44
C ARG A 133 4.36 -7.17 3.88
N GLY A 134 3.42 -6.85 4.77
CA GLY A 134 3.72 -6.39 6.14
C GLY A 134 4.38 -5.01 6.20
N ALA A 135 4.35 -4.26 5.10
CA ALA A 135 5.09 -3.00 4.90
C ALA A 135 4.21 -1.75 5.05
N ALA A 136 2.91 -1.93 5.26
CA ALA A 136 1.98 -0.86 5.60
C ALA A 136 0.94 -1.36 6.62
N HIS A 137 0.36 -0.41 7.35
CA HIS A 137 -0.78 -0.64 8.23
C HIS A 137 -1.88 0.37 7.91
N ALA A 138 -3.13 -0.03 8.12
CA ALA A 138 -4.25 0.89 8.10
C ALA A 138 -5.16 0.64 9.29
N ALA A 139 -5.70 1.72 9.85
CA ALA A 139 -6.55 1.69 11.03
C ALA A 139 -7.72 2.65 10.84
N VAL A 140 -8.86 2.33 11.43
CA VAL A 140 -10.03 3.21 11.43
C VAL A 140 -9.83 4.28 12.50
N VAL A 141 -9.93 5.55 12.10
CA VAL A 141 -9.87 6.72 12.99
C VAL A 141 -11.15 7.53 12.79
N GLY A 142 -12.10 7.34 13.72
CA GLY A 142 -13.43 7.94 13.65
C GLY A 142 -14.21 7.48 12.42
N ALA A 143 -14.47 8.40 11.48
CA ALA A 143 -15.16 8.13 10.23
C ALA A 143 -14.21 7.94 9.03
N THR A 144 -12.91 7.82 9.26
CA THR A 144 -11.88 7.76 8.20
C THR A 144 -10.92 6.60 8.42
N VAL A 145 -10.13 6.26 7.39
CA VAL A 145 -9.04 5.30 7.49
C VAL A 145 -7.72 6.05 7.46
N ALA A 146 -6.89 5.85 8.48
CA ALA A 146 -5.51 6.28 8.52
C ALA A 146 -4.61 5.15 8.00
N VAL A 147 -3.56 5.52 7.27
CA VAL A 147 -2.57 4.61 6.70
C VAL A 147 -1.18 5.06 7.14
N ARG A 148 -0.31 4.10 7.41
CA ARG A 148 1.12 4.32 7.67
C ARG A 148 1.92 3.29 6.89
N ILE A 149 3.03 3.72 6.28
CA ILE A 149 4.00 2.85 5.61
C ILE A 149 5.22 2.74 6.52
N PHE A 150 5.85 1.58 6.60
CA PHE A 150 7.03 1.36 7.45
C PHE A 150 8.32 1.36 6.62
N ALA A 151 9.43 1.84 7.18
CA ALA A 151 10.74 1.70 6.54
C ALA A 151 11.07 0.21 6.37
N GLY A 152 11.59 -0.13 5.20
CA GLY A 152 11.72 -1.53 4.75
C GLY A 152 10.68 -1.94 3.71
N ALA A 153 9.68 -1.10 3.43
CA ALA A 153 8.77 -1.21 2.28
C ALA A 153 9.45 -1.02 0.91
N SER A 154 10.77 -1.22 0.81
CA SER A 154 11.46 -1.17 -0.48
C SER A 154 10.82 -2.18 -1.42
N PRO A 155 10.60 -1.83 -2.70
CA PRO A 155 10.18 -2.82 -3.69
C PRO A 155 11.17 -3.99 -3.63
N PRO A 156 10.72 -5.24 -3.87
CA PRO A 156 11.66 -6.35 -3.97
C PRO A 156 12.76 -5.90 -4.93
N ALA A 157 14.01 -5.96 -4.47
CA ALA A 157 15.15 -5.84 -5.36
C ALA A 157 14.86 -6.83 -6.48
N VAL A 158 14.69 -6.33 -7.70
CA VAL A 158 14.53 -7.19 -8.86
C VAL A 158 15.81 -8.01 -8.90
N ALA A 159 15.75 -9.25 -8.42
CA ALA A 159 16.83 -10.22 -8.57
C ALA A 159 16.89 -10.53 -10.07
N GLY A 160 17.62 -9.68 -10.80
CA GLY A 160 17.52 -9.67 -12.25
C GLY A 160 18.08 -8.44 -12.94
N TYR A 161 19.16 -7.85 -12.41
CA TYR A 161 20.16 -7.24 -13.29
C TYR A 161 21.50 -7.80 -12.86
N GLY A 162 22.12 -8.51 -13.80
CA GLY A 162 23.42 -9.12 -13.63
C GLY A 162 24.38 -8.14 -13.00
N THR A 163 24.97 -8.57 -11.90
CA THR A 163 26.25 -8.07 -11.45
C THR A 163 27.21 -8.04 -12.63
N CYS A 164 27.46 -6.86 -13.20
CA CYS A 164 28.72 -6.59 -13.89
C CYS A 164 29.81 -6.58 -12.82
N GLN A 165 30.18 -7.77 -12.36
CA GLN A 165 31.36 -7.97 -11.55
C GLN A 165 32.58 -7.85 -12.45
N ASN A 166 33.51 -7.01 -12.00
CA ASN A 166 34.96 -7.14 -12.18
C ASN A 166 35.50 -7.36 -13.60
N VAL A 167 36.03 -6.27 -14.18
CA VAL A 167 37.38 -6.37 -14.76
C VAL A 167 38.26 -5.31 -14.10
N THR A 168 39.05 -5.84 -13.18
CA THR A 168 40.27 -5.34 -12.54
C THR A 168 41.02 -4.30 -13.36
N SER A 169 41.23 -3.11 -12.80
CA SER A 169 42.36 -2.26 -13.19
C SER A 169 43.67 -2.92 -12.76
N PRO A 170 44.70 -2.87 -13.63
CA PRO A 170 46.02 -2.54 -13.12
C PRO A 170 46.57 -1.29 -13.82
N HIS A 171 47.08 -0.39 -12.98
CA HIS A 171 48.16 0.54 -13.31
C HIS A 171 49.23 -0.14 -14.19
N LYS A 172 49.76 0.58 -15.19
CA LYS A 172 51.16 1.02 -15.27
C LYS A 172 51.52 1.53 -16.68
N SER A 173 52.07 2.74 -16.71
CA SER A 173 52.73 3.39 -17.83
C SER A 173 53.75 2.50 -18.54
N ALA A 174 53.78 2.54 -19.88
CA ALA A 174 55.00 2.55 -20.68
C ALA A 174 54.70 2.89 -22.16
N ARG A 175 55.35 3.93 -22.68
CA ARG A 175 55.61 4.13 -24.13
C ARG A 175 56.44 2.96 -24.68
N PRO A 176 56.35 2.61 -25.98
CA PRO A 176 57.25 3.20 -27.01
C PRO A 176 56.53 3.42 -28.36
N SER A 177 56.82 4.46 -29.16
CA SER A 177 58.02 4.76 -29.97
C SER A 177 58.37 3.69 -31.03
N SER A 178 58.17 4.10 -32.29
CA SER A 178 58.91 3.73 -33.51
C SER A 178 58.68 2.37 -34.18
N ALA A 179 58.35 2.45 -35.48
CA ALA A 179 58.43 1.42 -36.54
C ALA A 179 59.90 0.94 -36.77
N PRO A 180 60.26 0.12 -37.79
CA PRO A 180 59.49 -0.58 -38.85
C PRO A 180 59.91 -2.07 -39.08
N SER A 181 59.29 -2.76 -40.05
CA SER A 181 59.94 -3.58 -41.12
C SER A 181 59.04 -4.74 -41.64
N LEU A 182 58.77 -4.73 -42.95
CA LEU A 182 58.42 -5.87 -43.82
C LEU A 182 59.67 -6.79 -44.02
N PRO A 183 59.70 -7.91 -44.81
CA PRO A 183 58.71 -8.49 -45.74
C PRO A 183 58.61 -10.05 -45.76
N CYS A 184 57.82 -10.58 -46.73
CA CYS A 184 57.92 -11.90 -47.41
C CYS A 184 57.55 -13.16 -46.60
N ALA A 185 57.00 -14.26 -47.14
CA ALA A 185 56.76 -14.70 -48.52
C ALA A 185 55.54 -15.67 -48.53
N ALA A 186 55.05 -15.92 -49.74
CA ALA A 186 54.02 -16.90 -50.08
C ALA A 186 54.56 -18.35 -50.07
N ASP A 187 53.65 -19.30 -49.89
CA ASP A 187 53.60 -20.55 -50.65
C ASP A 187 52.13 -20.76 -51.08
#